data_AF-A0A0M2GXK3-F1
#
_entry.id   AF-A0A0M2GXK3-F1
#
_cell.length_a   1.000
_cell.length_b   1.000
_cell.length_c   1.000
_cell.angle_alpha   90.00
_cell.angle_beta   90.00
_cell.angle_gamma   90.00
#
_symmetry.space_group_name_H-M   'P 1'
#
loop_
_entity.id
_entity.type
_entity.pdbx_description
1 polymer ?
#
loop_
_entity_poly.entity_id
_entity_poly.type
_entity_poly.pdbx_seq_one_letter_code
_entity_poly.pdbx_strand_id
1 'polypeptide(L)'
;MSASQLALHITGTPPAPEKWGVVVDEARLYSIGGSPTEWWTASAAQFHRTGRLRHLTTLIIGGSVEIGPFDREDADFARDHLIANGVRPELATIRRWTEQPHLSGCRKTAPCRLCTPTAAGAQQEGARS
;
A
#
# COMPACT_ATOMS: atom_id res chain seq x y z
N MET A 1 -3.83 -30.07 46.59
CA MET A 1 -3.01 -29.74 45.40
C MET A 1 -3.90 -29.81 44.17
N SER A 2 -4.15 -28.69 43.51
CA SER A 2 -4.32 -28.65 42.05
C SER A 2 -4.01 -27.22 41.59
N ALA A 3 -2.81 -27.07 41.06
CA ALA A 3 -2.39 -25.91 40.29
C ALA A 3 -2.93 -26.11 38.89
N SER A 4 -3.73 -25.18 38.37
CA SER A 4 -3.86 -24.96 36.92
C SER A 4 -4.62 -23.67 36.61
N GLN A 5 -3.88 -22.75 35.99
CA GLN A 5 -4.32 -21.82 34.93
C GLN A 5 -5.19 -20.64 35.41
N LEU A 6 -4.68 -19.42 35.65
CA LEU A 6 -3.65 -18.68 34.91
C LEU A 6 -3.89 -18.71 33.39
N ALA A 7 -5.08 -18.25 32.98
CA ALA A 7 -5.25 -17.74 31.62
C ALA A 7 -5.04 -16.22 31.68
N LEU A 8 -3.87 -15.80 31.20
CA LEU A 8 -3.50 -14.41 30.99
C LEU A 8 -4.64 -13.66 30.29
N HIS A 9 -5.05 -12.53 30.88
CA HIS A 9 -5.61 -11.43 30.12
C HIS A 9 -4.59 -11.03 29.05
N ILE A 10 -4.73 -11.61 27.85
CA ILE A 10 -4.11 -11.05 26.65
C ILE A 10 -4.82 -9.71 26.46
N THR A 11 -4.24 -8.64 27.01
CA THR A 11 -4.47 -7.29 26.52
C THR A 11 -4.18 -7.34 25.03
N GLY A 12 -5.24 -7.49 24.23
CA GLY A 12 -5.14 -7.56 22.80
C GLY A 12 -4.36 -6.35 22.33
N THR A 13 -3.20 -6.61 21.74
CA THR A 13 -2.45 -5.59 20.99
C THR A 13 -3.48 -4.87 20.11
N PRO A 14 -3.58 -3.52 20.17
CA PRO A 14 -4.51 -2.82 19.32
C PRO A 14 -4.25 -3.25 17.87
N PRO A 15 -5.30 -3.47 17.06
CA PRO A 15 -5.12 -3.85 15.67
C PRO A 15 -4.17 -2.83 15.03
N ALA A 16 -3.18 -3.32 14.28
CA ALA A 16 -2.20 -2.46 13.63
C ALA A 16 -2.94 -1.33 12.89
N PRO A 17 -2.49 -0.06 13.02
CA PRO A 17 -3.21 1.06 12.45
C PRO A 17 -3.40 0.85 10.96
N GLU A 18 -4.63 1.03 10.51
CA GLU A 18 -5.00 0.86 9.12
C GLU A 18 -4.15 1.77 8.24
N LYS A 19 -3.40 1.16 7.32
CA LYS A 19 -2.50 1.88 6.43
C LYS A 19 -3.20 2.21 5.11
N TRP A 20 -2.82 3.34 4.53
CA TRP A 20 -3.37 3.88 3.29
C TRP A 20 -2.25 4.21 2.31
N GLY A 21 -2.59 4.29 1.03
CA GLY A 21 -1.69 4.70 -0.04
C GLY A 21 -2.41 5.58 -1.06
N VAL A 22 -1.63 6.39 -1.76
CA VAL A 22 -2.11 7.21 -2.88
C VAL A 22 -1.61 6.61 -4.18
N VAL A 23 -2.53 6.14 -5.01
CA VAL A 23 -2.24 5.62 -6.34
C VAL A 23 -2.21 6.77 -7.34
N VAL A 24 -1.13 6.85 -8.10
CA VAL A 24 -0.95 7.81 -9.19
C VAL A 24 -0.92 7.06 -10.52
N ASP A 25 -1.79 7.45 -11.45
CA ASP A 25 -1.78 6.98 -12.84
C ASP A 25 -0.71 7.75 -13.63
N GLU A 26 0.54 7.29 -13.53
CA GLU A 26 1.66 7.92 -14.21
C GLU A 26 1.53 7.83 -15.73
N ALA A 27 0.99 6.73 -16.26
CA ALA A 27 0.78 6.55 -17.70
C ALA A 27 0.00 7.73 -18.30
N ARG A 28 -1.10 8.07 -17.63
CA ARG A 28 -1.99 9.14 -18.06
C ARG A 28 -1.47 10.53 -17.68
N LEU A 29 -0.71 10.64 -16.59
CA LEU A 29 -0.02 11.89 -16.25
C LEU A 29 1.08 12.24 -17.26
N TYR A 30 1.89 11.26 -17.68
CA TYR A 30 2.95 11.46 -18.68
C TYR A 30 2.40 11.71 -20.09
N SER A 31 1.23 11.16 -20.44
CA SER A 31 0.62 11.39 -21.76
C SER A 31 0.02 12.78 -21.91
N ILE A 32 -0.35 13.44 -20.81
CA ILE A 32 -0.80 14.84 -20.82
C ILE A 32 0.40 15.78 -20.93
N GLY A 33 1.51 15.45 -20.25
CA GLY A 33 2.73 16.26 -20.27
C GLY A 33 2.62 17.60 -19.52
N GLY A 34 3.65 18.43 -19.69
CA GLY A 34 3.71 19.79 -19.13
C GLY A 34 4.20 19.85 -17.68
N SER A 35 3.96 21.01 -17.04
CA SER A 35 4.48 21.31 -15.70
C SER A 35 4.09 20.30 -14.60
N PRO A 36 2.86 19.72 -14.57
CA PRO A 36 2.53 18.69 -13.58
C PRO A 36 3.39 17.42 -13.73
N THR A 37 3.74 17.07 -14.96
CA THR A 37 4.61 15.92 -15.26
C THR A 37 6.03 16.17 -14.78
N GLU A 38 6.61 17.33 -15.09
CA GLU A 38 7.97 17.69 -14.65
C GLU A 38 8.07 17.72 -13.12
N TRP A 39 7.08 18.33 -12.47
CA TRP A 39 6.98 18.36 -11.01
C TRP A 39 6.87 16.96 -10.43
N TRP A 40 6.02 16.11 -11.01
CA TRP A 40 5.83 14.74 -10.55
C TRP A 40 7.11 13.91 -10.71
N THR A 41 7.82 14.00 -11.84
CA THR A 41 9.08 13.30 -12.05
C THR A 41 10.13 13.68 -11.00
N ALA A 42 10.23 14.96 -10.65
CA ALA A 42 11.13 15.42 -9.59
C ALA A 42 10.73 14.87 -8.21
N SER A 43 9.43 14.86 -7.92
CA SER A 43 8.87 14.42 -6.63
C SER A 43 8.92 12.88 -6.45
N ALA A 44 8.61 12.13 -7.50
CA ALA A 44 8.62 10.66 -7.51
C ALA A 44 10.02 10.10 -7.15
N ALA A 45 11.08 10.75 -7.62
CA ALA A 45 12.46 10.39 -7.27
C ALA A 45 12.76 10.50 -5.76
N GLN A 46 12.10 11.43 -5.05
CA GLN A 46 12.22 11.53 -3.59
C GLN A 46 11.50 10.35 -2.91
N PHE A 47 10.26 10.05 -3.32
CA PHE A 47 9.52 8.93 -2.73
C PHE A 47 10.20 7.58 -2.98
N HIS A 48 10.76 7.37 -4.17
CA HIS A 48 11.57 6.20 -4.51
C HIS A 48 12.78 6.07 -3.57
N ARG A 49 13.54 7.16 -3.34
CA ARG A 49 14.70 7.14 -2.42
C ARG A 49 14.33 6.82 -0.98
N THR A 50 13.15 7.24 -0.54
CA THR A 50 12.63 6.94 0.82
C THR A 50 11.98 5.55 0.94
N GLY A 51 11.92 4.77 -0.14
CA GLY A 51 11.21 3.49 -0.17
C GLY A 51 9.69 3.60 -0.03
N ARG A 52 9.13 4.81 -0.19
CA ARG A 52 7.69 5.10 -0.06
C ARG A 52 6.94 5.03 -1.39
N LEU A 53 7.62 4.74 -2.49
CA LEU A 53 7.01 4.56 -3.80
C LEU A 53 7.19 3.12 -4.24
N ARG A 54 6.08 2.49 -4.64
CA ARG A 54 6.10 1.17 -5.29
C ARG A 54 5.38 1.21 -6.62
N HIS A 55 5.88 0.45 -7.59
CA HIS A 55 5.22 0.26 -8.88
C HIS A 55 4.17 -0.84 -8.76
N LEU A 56 2.95 -0.54 -9.20
CA LEU A 56 1.84 -1.51 -9.24
C LEU A 56 1.81 -2.29 -10.54
N THR A 57 2.32 -1.70 -11.62
CA THR A 57 2.43 -2.31 -12.95
C THR A 57 3.89 -2.59 -13.28
N THR A 58 4.16 -3.56 -14.16
CA THR A 58 5.52 -3.95 -14.57
C THR A 58 6.31 -2.88 -15.31
N LEU A 59 5.68 -1.78 -15.72
CA LEU A 59 6.36 -0.64 -16.32
C LEU A 59 6.94 0.26 -15.23
N ILE A 60 8.27 0.38 -15.23
CA ILE A 60 9.04 1.26 -14.32
C ILE A 60 8.75 2.74 -14.61
N ILE A 61 8.31 3.08 -15.83
CA ILE A 61 7.93 4.43 -16.23
C ILE A 61 6.61 4.35 -17.00
N GLY A 62 5.65 5.21 -16.68
CA GLY A 62 4.36 5.25 -17.37
C GLY A 62 3.40 4.14 -16.94
N GLY A 63 3.54 3.66 -15.71
CA GLY A 63 2.67 2.67 -15.09
C GLY A 63 1.65 3.28 -14.13
N SER A 64 1.19 2.49 -13.16
CA SER A 64 0.58 3.04 -11.94
C SER A 64 1.53 2.83 -10.77
N VAL A 65 1.69 3.86 -9.95
CA VAL A 65 2.52 3.80 -8.74
C VAL A 65 1.67 4.08 -7.52
N GLU A 66 2.13 3.61 -6.37
CA GLU A 66 1.48 3.88 -5.09
C GLU A 66 2.49 4.45 -4.11
N ILE A 67 2.10 5.57 -3.49
CA ILE A 67 2.86 6.26 -2.47
C ILE A 67 2.31 5.86 -1.10
N GLY A 68 3.17 5.42 -0.19
CA GLY A 68 2.80 5.02 1.17
C GLY A 68 3.85 4.09 1.79
N PRO A 69 3.53 3.40 2.90
CA PRO A 69 2.26 3.45 3.63
C PRO A 69 2.10 4.73 4.45
N PHE A 70 0.87 5.24 4.51
CA PHE A 70 0.44 6.41 5.28
C PHE A 70 -0.63 6.02 6.30
N ASP A 71 -0.93 6.90 7.25
CA ASP A 71 -2.25 6.90 7.87
C ASP A 71 -3.28 7.55 6.93
N ARG A 72 -4.54 7.63 7.37
CA ARG A 72 -5.61 8.14 6.51
C ARG A 72 -5.45 9.64 6.22
N GLU A 73 -5.12 10.42 7.24
CA GLU A 73 -5.02 11.88 7.15
C GLU A 73 -3.83 12.28 6.26
N ASP A 74 -2.68 11.62 6.42
CA ASP A 74 -1.50 11.79 5.58
C ASP A 74 -1.79 11.39 4.12
N ALA A 75 -2.59 10.35 3.89
CA ALA A 75 -2.99 9.96 2.53
C ALA A 75 -3.91 11.00 1.87
N ASP A 76 -4.86 11.56 2.63
CA ASP A 76 -5.70 12.66 2.16
C ASP A 76 -4.85 13.92 1.85
N PHE A 77 -3.93 14.29 2.76
CA PHE A 77 -2.98 15.39 2.54
C PHE A 77 -2.10 15.15 1.30
N ALA A 78 -1.53 13.95 1.15
CA ALA A 78 -0.67 13.61 0.02
C ALA A 78 -1.43 13.70 -1.30
N ARG A 79 -2.69 13.21 -1.36
CA ARG A 79 -3.56 13.36 -2.54
C ARG A 79 -3.80 14.83 -2.86
N ASP A 80 -4.20 15.62 -1.87
CA ASP A 80 -4.54 17.03 -2.08
C ASP A 80 -3.31 17.85 -2.47
N HIS A 81 -2.13 17.48 -1.96
CA HIS A 81 -0.86 18.06 -2.38
C HIS A 81 -0.53 17.73 -3.84
N LEU A 82 -0.76 16.50 -4.32
CA LEU A 82 -0.63 16.17 -5.75
C LEU A 82 -1.57 17.05 -6.60
N ILE A 83 -2.82 17.19 -6.17
CA ILE A 83 -3.83 17.98 -6.89
C ILE A 83 -3.45 19.46 -6.93
N ALA A 84 -2.98 20.03 -5.80
CA ALA A 84 -2.51 21.40 -5.71
C ALA A 84 -1.32 21.69 -6.65
N ASN A 85 -0.52 20.67 -6.97
CA ASN A 85 0.60 20.76 -7.92
C ASN A 85 0.22 20.38 -9.36
N GLY A 86 -1.09 20.29 -9.66
CA GLY A 86 -1.59 20.15 -11.02
C GLY A 86 -1.85 18.72 -11.48
N VAL A 87 -1.70 17.71 -10.62
CA VAL A 87 -2.18 16.36 -10.92
C VAL A 87 -3.71 16.39 -10.93
N ARG A 88 -4.33 15.92 -12.01
CA ARG A 88 -5.80 15.88 -12.10
C ARG A 88 -6.37 14.93 -11.02
N PRO A 89 -7.46 15.30 -10.31
CA PRO A 89 -8.01 14.48 -9.21
C PRO A 89 -8.29 13.02 -9.58
N GLU A 90 -8.73 12.77 -10.82
CA GLU A 90 -8.99 11.42 -11.32
C GLU A 90 -7.73 10.55 -11.52
N LEU A 91 -6.54 11.14 -11.49
CA LEU A 91 -5.26 10.44 -11.60
C LEU A 91 -4.65 10.11 -10.24
N ALA A 92 -5.22 10.63 -9.14
CA ALA A 92 -4.71 10.45 -7.78
C ALA A 92 -5.80 9.87 -6.87
N THR A 93 -5.72 8.57 -6.57
CA THR A 93 -6.76 7.87 -5.80
C THR A 93 -6.21 7.29 -4.50
N ILE A 94 -6.92 7.52 -3.40
CA ILE A 94 -6.58 6.92 -2.11
C ILE A 94 -7.17 5.52 -2.01
N ARG A 95 -6.37 4.56 -1.52
CA ARG A 95 -6.84 3.21 -1.23
C ARG A 95 -6.21 2.65 0.04
N ARG A 96 -6.83 1.61 0.60
CA ARG A 96 -6.23 0.83 1.69
C ARG A 96 -4.91 0.22 1.23
N TRP A 97 -3.87 0.39 2.04
CA TRP A 97 -2.56 -0.19 1.78
C TRP A 97 -2.61 -1.69 2.03
N THR A 98 -2.18 -2.45 1.05
CA THR A 98 -1.98 -3.89 1.17
C THR A 98 -0.50 -4.19 1.06
N GLU A 99 0.03 -5.12 1.84
CA GLU A 99 1.44 -5.55 1.71
C GLU A 99 1.74 -6.05 0.28
N GLN A 100 0.73 -6.62 -0.37
CA GLN A 100 0.81 -7.09 -1.74
C GLN A 100 -0.06 -6.21 -2.65
N PRO A 101 0.52 -5.55 -3.66
CA PRO A 101 -0.22 -4.65 -4.52
C PRO A 101 -1.24 -5.44 -5.36
N HIS A 102 -2.52 -5.33 -5.03
CA HIS A 102 -3.57 -5.89 -5.87
C HIS A 102 -3.94 -4.86 -6.94
N LEU A 103 -3.82 -5.26 -8.21
CA LEU A 103 -4.29 -4.46 -9.34
C LEU A 103 -5.83 -4.41 -9.38
N SER A 104 -6.38 -3.30 -9.85
CA SER A 104 -7.79 -3.18 -10.24
C SER A 104 -8.08 -4.18 -11.37
N GLY A 105 -8.72 -5.30 -11.02
CA GLY A 105 -8.89 -6.47 -11.90
C GLY A 105 -8.58 -7.81 -11.23
N CYS A 106 -7.95 -7.79 -10.04
CA CYS A 106 -7.64 -9.00 -9.26
C CYS A 106 -8.87 -9.68 -8.63
N ARG A 107 -10.10 -9.26 -8.98
CA ARG A 107 -11.34 -9.98 -8.69
C ARG A 107 -11.69 -10.82 -9.91
N LYS A 108 -11.34 -12.11 -9.91
CA LYS A 108 -12.21 -13.20 -10.43
C LYS A 108 -11.60 -14.60 -10.46
N THR A 109 -10.31 -14.80 -10.16
CA THR A 109 -9.73 -16.15 -10.18
C THR A 109 -9.09 -16.47 -8.84
N ALA A 110 -9.78 -17.27 -8.04
CA ALA A 110 -9.21 -17.88 -6.84
C ALA A 110 -8.03 -18.81 -7.22
N PRO A 111 -7.03 -18.99 -6.35
CA PRO A 111 -6.46 -18.04 -5.40
C PRO A 111 -5.26 -17.33 -6.05
N CYS A 112 -5.24 -16.00 -6.02
CA CYS A 112 -3.98 -15.30 -6.29
C CYS A 112 -2.99 -15.72 -5.20
N ARG A 113 -1.87 -16.35 -5.55
CA ARG A 113 -0.82 -16.75 -4.58
C ARG A 113 -0.37 -15.57 -3.70
N LEU A 114 -0.56 -14.35 -4.19
CA LEU A 114 -0.27 -13.08 -3.54
C LEU A 114 -1.40 -12.53 -2.63
N CYS A 115 -2.60 -13.12 -2.66
CA CYS A 115 -3.73 -12.77 -1.77
C CYS A 115 -3.87 -13.73 -0.59
N THR A 116 -3.01 -14.75 -0.47
CA THR A 116 -3.00 -15.60 0.70
C THR A 116 -2.63 -14.69 1.88
N PRO A 117 -3.52 -14.49 2.88
CA PRO A 117 -3.07 -13.81 4.08
C PRO A 117 -1.91 -14.63 4.61
N THR A 118 -0.75 -14.00 4.73
CA THR A 118 0.33 -14.53 5.55
C THR A 118 -0.31 -14.75 6.91
N ALA A 119 -0.68 -16.00 7.20
CA ALA A 119 -1.12 -16.38 8.52
C ALA A 119 0.09 -16.12 9.42
N ALA A 120 0.06 -15.00 10.11
CA ALA A 120 0.90 -14.78 11.26
C ALA A 120 0.70 -15.98 12.19
N GLY A 121 1.77 -16.75 12.40
CA GLY A 121 1.90 -17.70 13.50
C GLY A 121 0.87 -18.83 13.55
N ALA A 122 1.10 -19.90 12.79
CA ALA A 122 0.66 -21.23 13.19
C ALA A 122 1.90 -22.13 13.34
N GLN A 123 2.39 -22.17 14.58
CA GLN A 123 3.12 -23.27 15.22
C GLN A 123 3.75 -24.33 14.27
N GLN A 124 5.07 -24.27 14.10
CA GLN A 124 5.88 -25.48 14.01
C GLN A 124 6.68 -25.61 15.30
N GLU A 125 5.97 -25.82 16.41
CA GLU A 125 6.49 -26.57 17.55
C GLU A 125 5.84 -27.96 17.50
N GLY A 126 6.69 -28.97 17.29
CA GLY A 126 6.41 -30.36 17.67
C GLY A 126 5.44 -31.15 16.81
N ALA A 127 5.97 -31.94 15.87
CA ALA A 127 5.54 -33.34 15.75
C ALA A 127 6.56 -34.17 14.96
N ARG A 128 6.93 -35.29 15.60
CA ARG A 128 7.59 -36.52 15.12
C ARG A 128 9.09 -36.57 15.42
N SER A 129 9.47 -37.17 16.56
CA SER A 129 9.46 -38.61 16.89
C SER A 129 10.62 -39.34 16.25
#